data_AF-X1S406-F1
#
_entry.id   AF-X1S406-F1
#
_cell.length_a   1.000
_cell.length_b   1.000
_cell.length_c   1.000
_cell.angle_alpha   90.00
_cell.angle_beta   90.00
_cell.angle_gamma   90.00
#
_symmetry.space_group_name_H-M   'P 1'
#
loop_
_entity.id
_entity.type
_entity.pdbx_description
1 polymer ?
#
loop_
_entity_poly.entity_id
_entity_poly.type
_entity_poly.pdbx_seq_one_letter_code
_entity_poly.pdbx_strand_id
1 'polypeptide(L)'
;MTKKQKPTKPCYVCGSNTWWLTPDGRWLCGQCHPNPNPEEKSAPEMVVVSDQPGESHLVPVSSSKKVYSPEILVLRDRVILGNKKLNDAWKQICKIDHESQEWRDRLEQWHQANKKLS
;
A
#
# COMPACT_ATOMS: atom_id res chain seq x y z
N MET A 1 14.18 -20.62 15.52
CA MET A 1 13.46 -19.34 15.34
C MET A 1 12.15 -19.42 16.11
N THR A 2 11.98 -18.65 17.18
CA THR A 2 10.76 -18.61 17.98
C THR A 2 9.65 -17.89 17.21
N LYS A 3 8.56 -18.58 16.89
CA LYS A 3 7.39 -17.98 16.24
C LYS A 3 6.78 -16.96 17.21
N LYS A 4 6.72 -15.68 16.83
CA LYS A 4 6.05 -14.65 17.63
C LYS A 4 4.55 -14.95 17.69
N GLN A 5 4.01 -15.05 18.91
CA GLN A 5 2.58 -15.32 19.11
C GLN A 5 1.73 -14.14 18.62
N LYS A 6 0.54 -14.47 18.10
CA LYS A 6 -0.46 -13.48 17.69
C LYS A 6 -0.89 -12.62 18.89
N PRO A 7 -1.00 -11.29 18.76
CA PRO A 7 -1.55 -10.45 19.82
C PRO A 7 -2.95 -10.90 20.23
N THR A 8 -3.17 -11.00 21.54
CA THR A 8 -4.47 -11.38 22.14
C THR A 8 -5.28 -10.16 22.60
N LYS A 9 -4.63 -9.01 22.79
CA LYS A 9 -5.28 -7.75 23.14
C LYS A 9 -5.71 -7.00 21.86
N PRO A 10 -6.79 -6.21 21.92
CA PRO A 10 -7.20 -5.35 20.81
C PRO A 10 -6.13 -4.30 20.49
N CYS A 11 -6.16 -3.78 19.27
CA CYS A 11 -5.29 -2.71 18.84
C CYS A 11 -5.48 -1.48 19.74
N TYR A 12 -4.40 -0.97 20.30
CA TYR A 12 -4.44 0.21 21.17
C TYR A 12 -4.96 1.47 20.46
N VAL A 13 -4.76 1.57 19.13
CA VAL A 13 -5.12 2.77 18.34
C VAL A 13 -6.60 2.76 17.93
N CYS A 14 -7.12 1.63 17.44
CA CYS A 14 -8.46 1.56 16.86
C CYS A 14 -9.40 0.55 17.53
N GLY A 15 -8.94 -0.19 18.54
CA GLY A 15 -9.72 -1.22 19.22
C GLY A 15 -9.95 -2.51 18.42
N SER A 16 -9.48 -2.61 17.18
CA SER A 16 -9.68 -3.79 16.32
C SER A 16 -8.91 -5.03 16.82
N ASN A 17 -9.51 -6.21 16.66
CA ASN A 17 -8.88 -7.51 16.89
C ASN A 17 -8.31 -8.14 15.60
N THR A 18 -8.33 -7.41 14.48
CA THR A 18 -7.80 -7.87 13.20
C THR A 18 -6.29 -7.70 13.18
N TRP A 19 -5.56 -8.81 13.05
CA TRP A 19 -4.10 -8.84 13.01
C TRP A 19 -3.61 -9.69 11.84
N TRP A 20 -2.57 -9.23 11.13
CA TRP A 20 -1.87 -10.02 10.11
C TRP A 20 -0.37 -10.06 10.42
N LEU A 21 0.28 -11.15 9.99
CA LEU A 21 1.72 -11.36 10.18
C LEU A 21 2.44 -10.89 8.92
N THR A 22 3.34 -9.94 9.07
CA THR A 22 4.19 -9.44 7.98
C THR A 22 5.25 -10.48 7.59
N PRO A 23 5.82 -10.39 6.37
CA PRO A 23 6.89 -11.30 5.92
C PRO A 23 8.15 -11.29 6.81
N ASP A 24 8.43 -10.17 7.48
CA ASP A 24 9.52 -10.02 8.47
C ASP A 24 9.12 -10.51 9.88
N GLY A 25 7.94 -11.11 10.03
CA GLY A 25 7.50 -11.79 11.25
C GLY A 25 6.97 -10.86 12.35
N ARG A 26 6.47 -9.67 12.00
CA ARG A 26 5.81 -8.73 12.94
C ARG A 26 4.29 -8.81 12.79
N TRP A 27 3.56 -8.66 13.90
CA TRP A 27 2.10 -8.58 13.87
C TRP A 27 1.66 -7.13 13.75
N LEU A 28 0.82 -6.83 12.75
CA LEU A 28 0.26 -5.50 12.53
C LEU A 28 -1.26 -5.53 12.57
N CYS A 29 -1.86 -4.44 13.05
CA CYS A 29 -3.31 -4.28 13.05
C CYS A 29 -3.81 -4.13 11.61
N GLY A 30 -4.71 -4.99 11.17
CA GLY A 30 -5.24 -5.01 9.80
C GLY A 30 -6.13 -3.81 9.45
N GLN A 31 -6.65 -3.09 10.45
CA GLN A 31 -7.39 -1.85 10.24
C GLN A 31 -6.45 -0.65 10.10
N CYS A 32 -5.47 -0.50 10.99
CA CYS A 32 -4.52 0.62 10.94
C CYS A 32 -3.47 0.47 9.82
N HIS A 33 -3.08 -0.77 9.54
CA HIS A 33 -2.11 -1.13 8.52
C HIS A 33 -2.70 -2.26 7.68
N PRO A 34 -3.52 -1.94 6.65
CA PRO A 34 -4.11 -2.96 5.79
C PRO A 34 -3.06 -3.86 5.15
N ASN A 35 -3.29 -5.18 5.15
CA ASN A 35 -2.42 -6.14 4.49
C ASN A 35 -2.44 -5.88 2.96
N PRO A 36 -1.30 -5.59 2.31
CA PRO A 36 -1.24 -5.33 0.88
C PRO A 36 -1.57 -6.57 0.04
N ASN A 37 -1.43 -7.78 0.60
CA ASN A 37 -1.77 -9.06 -0.03
C ASN A 37 -2.84 -9.77 0.81
N PRO A 38 -4.12 -9.37 0.71
CA PRO A 38 -5.19 -9.93 1.54
C PRO A 38 -5.46 -11.42 1.27
N GLU A 39 -4.93 -11.98 0.18
CA GLU A 39 -5.15 -13.36 -0.25
C GLU A 39 -4.30 -14.38 0.53
N GLU A 40 -3.22 -13.96 1.19
CA GLU A 40 -2.41 -14.86 2.00
C GLU A 40 -2.87 -14.86 3.46
N LYS A 41 -3.77 -15.79 3.75
CA LYS A 41 -4.19 -16.27 5.08
C LYS A 41 -5.00 -15.27 5.92
N SER A 42 -6.30 -15.28 5.66
CA SER A 42 -7.24 -15.54 6.76
C SER A 42 -8.16 -16.65 6.30
N ALA A 43 -8.21 -17.76 7.04
CA ALA A 43 -9.28 -18.73 6.87
C ALA A 43 -10.61 -17.96 6.88
N PRO A 44 -11.56 -18.27 5.98
CA PRO A 44 -12.80 -17.50 5.90
C PRO A 44 -13.48 -17.48 7.28
N GLU A 45 -13.78 -16.29 7.79
CA GLU A 45 -14.72 -16.12 8.90
C GLU A 45 -16.08 -16.61 8.42
N MET A 46 -16.41 -17.85 8.75
CA MET A 46 -17.71 -18.46 8.53
C MET A 46 -18.63 -17.92 9.64
N VAL A 47 -19.39 -16.87 9.35
CA VAL A 47 -20.49 -16.46 10.24
C VAL A 47 -21.69 -17.37 10.01
N VAL A 48 -22.07 -18.10 11.06
CA VAL A 48 -23.31 -18.88 11.07
C VAL A 48 -24.44 -17.90 11.36
N VAL A 49 -25.25 -17.59 10.35
CA VAL A 49 -26.54 -16.92 10.56
C VAL A 49 -27.60 -18.02 10.67
N SER A 50 -28.08 -18.25 11.89
CA SER A 50 -29.14 -19.20 12.18
C SER A 50 -30.48 -18.47 12.27
N ASP A 51 -31.20 -18.33 11.16
CA ASP A 51 -32.58 -17.83 11.20
C ASP A 51 -33.65 -18.94 11.18
N GLN A 52 -33.29 -20.21 10.87
CA GLN A 52 -34.21 -21.36 10.98
C GLN A 52 -33.49 -22.69 11.32
N PRO A 53 -34.15 -23.62 12.03
CA PRO A 53 -33.56 -24.92 12.36
C PRO A 53 -33.62 -25.84 11.13
N GLY A 54 -32.50 -26.01 10.42
CA GLY A 54 -32.32 -27.15 9.52
C GLY A 54 -31.63 -26.89 8.18
N GLU A 55 -31.34 -25.65 7.78
CA GLU A 55 -30.78 -25.38 6.44
C GLU A 55 -29.66 -24.33 6.48
N SER A 56 -28.42 -24.81 6.39
CA SER A 56 -27.21 -23.97 6.38
C SER A 56 -26.81 -23.64 4.94
N HIS A 57 -27.17 -22.45 4.45
CA HIS A 57 -26.68 -21.95 3.17
C HIS A 57 -25.42 -21.10 3.35
N LEU A 58 -24.34 -21.46 2.65
CA LEU A 58 -23.11 -20.67 2.59
C LEU A 58 -23.31 -19.48 1.65
N VAL A 59 -23.37 -18.27 2.19
CA VAL A 59 -23.34 -17.04 1.37
C VAL A 59 -21.98 -16.35 1.54
N PRO A 60 -21.24 -16.11 0.44
CA PRO A 60 -20.04 -15.28 0.50
C PRO A 60 -20.40 -13.86 0.95
N VAL A 61 -19.72 -13.34 1.96
CA VAL A 61 -19.71 -11.89 2.22
C VAL A 61 -19.17 -11.24 0.95
N SER A 62 -20.07 -10.54 0.27
CA SER A 62 -19.81 -9.85 -0.99
C SER A 62 -18.57 -8.96 -0.84
N SER A 63 -17.45 -9.45 -1.38
CA SER A 63 -16.28 -8.64 -1.71
C SER A 63 -16.72 -7.58 -2.69
N SER A 64 -17.22 -6.48 -2.17
CA SER A 64 -17.63 -5.33 -2.95
C SER A 64 -16.37 -4.77 -3.57
N LYS A 65 -16.03 -5.24 -4.78
CA LYS A 65 -15.04 -4.61 -5.65
C LYS A 65 -15.43 -3.15 -5.69
N LYS A 66 -14.65 -2.26 -5.06
CA LYS A 66 -14.92 -0.83 -5.09
C LYS A 66 -14.86 -0.41 -6.56
N VAL A 67 -16.03 -0.17 -7.14
CA VAL A 67 -16.16 0.33 -8.51
C VAL A 67 -15.84 1.81 -8.41
N TYR A 68 -14.62 2.18 -8.82
CA TYR A 68 -14.22 3.58 -8.90
C TYR A 68 -14.82 4.23 -10.14
N SER A 69 -15.15 5.52 -10.05
CA SER A 69 -15.63 6.27 -11.20
C SER A 69 -14.52 6.38 -12.28
N PRO A 70 -14.90 6.57 -13.56
CA PRO A 70 -13.92 6.77 -14.63
C PRO A 70 -12.92 7.91 -14.34
N GLU A 71 -13.37 9.00 -13.72
CA GLU A 71 -12.53 10.14 -13.36
C GLU A 71 -11.43 9.74 -12.37
N ILE A 72 -11.78 8.94 -11.36
CA ILE A 72 -10.82 8.45 -10.36
C ILE A 72 -9.78 7.52 -11.01
N LEU A 73 -10.19 6.69 -11.97
CA LEU A 73 -9.26 5.84 -12.71
C LEU A 73 -8.30 6.67 -13.56
N VAL A 74 -8.80 7.70 -14.25
CA VAL A 74 -7.96 8.62 -15.02
C VAL A 74 -6.96 9.35 -14.12
N LEU A 75 -7.38 9.81 -12.94
CA LEU A 75 -6.47 10.43 -11.97
C LEU A 75 -5.39 9.46 -11.50
N ARG A 76 -5.76 8.21 -11.19
CA ARG A 76 -4.81 7.16 -10.81
C ARG A 76 -3.77 6.96 -11.89
N ASP A 77 -4.19 6.85 -13.15
CA ASP A 77 -3.28 6.59 -14.26
C ASP A 77 -2.32 7.77 -14.50
N ARG A 78 -2.79 9.02 -14.30
CA ARG A 78 -1.92 10.21 -14.31
C ARG A 78 -0.86 10.18 -13.22
N VAL A 79 -1.24 9.81 -12.00
CA VAL A 79 -0.30 9.69 -10.87
C VAL A 79 0.74 8.61 -11.13
N ILE A 80 0.33 7.44 -11.62
CA ILE A 80 1.23 6.35 -12.00
C ILE A 80 2.23 6.83 -13.06
N LEU A 81 1.75 7.51 -14.10
CA LEU A 81 2.61 8.04 -15.16
C LEU A 81 3.59 9.10 -14.64
N GLY A 82 3.13 10.01 -13.78
CA GLY A 82 3.97 11.02 -13.14
C GLY A 82 5.08 10.40 -12.29
N ASN A 83 4.73 9.43 -11.44
CA ASN A 83 5.69 8.72 -10.60
C ASN A 83 6.73 7.96 -11.43
N LYS A 84 6.32 7.35 -12.54
CA LYS A 84 7.26 6.71 -13.48
C LYS A 84 8.26 7.72 -14.02
N LYS A 85 7.81 8.87 -14.51
CA LYS A 85 8.69 9.92 -15.05
C LYS A 85 9.69 10.42 -14.01
N LEU A 86 9.25 10.64 -12.77
CA LEU A 86 10.13 11.06 -11.67
C LEU A 86 11.18 10.00 -11.35
N ASN A 87 10.78 8.73 -11.28
CA ASN A 87 11.70 7.61 -11.02
C ASN A 87 12.71 7.43 -12.16
N ASP A 88 12.29 7.58 -13.41
CA ASP A 88 13.18 7.48 -14.57
C ASP A 88 14.20 8.64 -14.60
N ALA A 89 13.78 9.85 -14.25
CA ALA A 89 14.69 11.00 -14.09
C ALA A 89 15.69 10.78 -12.95
N TRP A 90 15.23 10.27 -11.80
CA TRP A 90 16.10 9.91 -10.68
C TRP A 90 17.16 8.88 -11.08
N LYS A 91 16.78 7.81 -11.78
CA LYS A 91 17.72 6.80 -12.28
C LYS A 91 18.75 7.37 -13.26
N GLN A 92 18.40 8.39 -14.03
CA GLN A 92 19.37 9.07 -14.90
C GLN A 92 20.36 9.87 -14.08
N ILE A 93 19.89 10.60 -13.06
CA ILE A 93 20.75 11.36 -12.14
C ILE A 93 21.76 10.44 -11.45
N CYS A 94 21.33 9.29 -10.93
CA CYS A 94 22.23 8.35 -10.25
C CYS A 94 23.34 7.76 -11.14
N LYS A 95 23.22 7.88 -12.48
CA LYS A 95 24.25 7.39 -13.42
C LYS A 95 25.31 8.43 -13.74
N ILE A 96 25.07 9.69 -13.39
CA ILE A 96 26.02 10.78 -13.63
C ILE A 96 27.09 10.70 -12.54
N ASP A 97 28.35 10.79 -12.93
CA ASP A 97 29.44 10.95 -11.96
C ASP A 97 29.31 12.33 -11.28
N HIS A 98 29.12 12.33 -9.97
CA HIS A 98 28.88 13.55 -9.20
C HIS A 98 30.11 14.45 -9.10
N GLU A 99 31.31 13.98 -9.47
CA GLU A 99 32.51 14.82 -9.56
C GLU A 99 32.73 15.39 -10.97
N SER A 100 31.92 14.97 -11.94
CA SER A 100 32.06 15.37 -13.34
C SER A 100 31.65 16.83 -13.58
N GLN A 101 32.19 17.41 -14.66
CA GLN A 101 31.76 18.73 -15.12
C GLN A 101 30.29 18.73 -15.56
N GLU A 102 29.80 17.61 -16.14
CA GLU A 102 28.39 17.46 -16.52
C GLU A 102 27.45 17.62 -15.32
N TRP A 103 27.80 17.05 -14.17
CA TRP A 103 27.02 17.22 -12.94
C TRP A 103 26.96 18.68 -12.50
N ARG A 104 28.11 19.38 -12.49
CA ARG A 104 28.19 20.80 -12.13
C ARG A 104 27.34 21.67 -13.04
N ASP A 105 27.42 21.45 -14.35
CA ASP A 105 26.67 22.23 -15.35
C ASP A 105 25.15 22.02 -15.18
N ARG A 106 24.70 20.78 -14.95
CA ARG A 106 23.29 20.47 -14.70
C ARG A 106 22.77 21.08 -13.39
N LEU A 107 23.58 21.06 -12.33
CA LEU A 107 23.21 21.66 -11.04
C LEU A 107 23.07 23.18 -11.16
N GLU A 108 23.97 23.84 -11.88
CA GLU A 108 23.90 25.29 -12.14
C GLU A 108 22.64 25.64 -12.96
N GLN A 109 22.33 24.89 -14.02
CA GLN A 109 21.10 25.08 -14.79
C GLN A 109 19.85 24.97 -13.90
N TRP A 110 19.82 24.01 -12.98
CA TRP A 110 18.73 23.85 -12.03
C TRP A 110 18.61 25.06 -11.08
N HIS A 111 19.73 25.55 -10.54
CA HIS A 111 19.74 26.76 -9.71
C HIS A 111 19.22 27.99 -10.46
N GLN A 112 19.64 28.17 -11.71
CA GLN A 112 19.18 29.27 -12.55
C GLN A 112 17.68 29.18 -12.88
N ALA A 113 17.18 27.97 -13.14
CA ALA A 113 15.75 27.75 -13.36
C ALA A 113 14.93 28.11 -12.12
N ASN A 114 15.37 27.70 -10.92
CA ASN A 114 14.67 28.01 -9.67
C ASN A 114 14.69 29.49 -9.31
N LYS A 115 15.79 30.20 -9.60
CA LYS A 115 15.83 31.65 -9.43
C LYS A 115 14.78 32.39 -10.26
N LYS A 116 14.40 31.86 -11.44
CA LYS A 116 13.36 32.46 -12.30
C LYS A 116 11.94 32.15 -11.83
N LEU A 117 11.78 31.16 -10.97
CA LEU A 117 10.49 30.74 -10.41
C LEU A 117 10.21 31.37 -9.04
N SER A 118 11.20 32.04 -8.45
CA SER A 118 11.13 32.75 -7.17
C SER A 118 10.96 34.24 -7.37
#